data_AF-A0A9P6A5K1-F1
#
_entry.id   AF-A0A9P6A5K1-F1
#
_cell.length_a   1.000
_cell.length_b   1.000
_cell.length_c   1.000
_cell.angle_alpha   90.00
_cell.angle_beta   90.00
_cell.angle_gamma   90.00
#
_symmetry.space_group_name_H-M   'P 1'
#
loop_
_entity.id
_entity.type
_entity.pdbx_description
1 polymer ?
#
loop_
_entity_poly.entity_id
_entity_poly.type
_entity_poly.pdbx_seq_one_letter_code
_entity_poly.pdbx_strand_id
1 'polypeptide(L)' 'MARDVQIGQNYQAALFARCAQGRHERTTKYGACGIIAAILLFPIGLLCLFLDTEDRCAVCGTVL' A
#
# COMPACT_ATOMS: atom_id res chain seq x y z
N MET A 1 -12.87 -14.90 -27.24
CA MET A 1 -11.89 -14.42 -26.24
C MET A 1 -11.45 -12.96 -26.42
N ALA A 2 -12.10 -12.13 -27.26
CA ALA A 2 -11.72 -10.71 -27.40
C ALA A 2 -12.39 -9.76 -26.38
N ARG A 3 -13.56 -10.14 -25.84
CA ARG A 3 -14.34 -9.30 -24.92
C ARG A 3 -13.69 -9.13 -23.54
N ASP A 4 -13.08 -10.19 -23.03
CA ASP A 4 -12.49 -10.20 -21.69
C ASP A 4 -11.31 -9.23 -21.56
N VAL A 5 -10.52 -9.09 -22.64
CA VAL A 5 -9.40 -8.14 -22.73
C VAL A 5 -9.89 -6.69 -22.67
N GLN A 6 -10.96 -6.36 -23.40
CA GLN A 6 -11.55 -5.01 -23.39
C GLN A 6 -12.13 -4.65 -22.03
N ILE A 7 -12.78 -5.59 -21.34
CA ILE A 7 -13.31 -5.38 -20.00
C ILE A 7 -12.17 -5.10 -19.02
N GLY A 8 -11.07 -5.88 -19.10
CA GLY A 8 -9.88 -5.66 -18.27
C GLY A 8 -9.25 -4.28 -18.47
N GLN A 9 -9.10 -3.83 -19.72
CA GLN A 9 -8.54 -2.51 -20.03
C GLN A 9 -9.41 -1.35 -19.51
N ASN A 10 -10.72 -1.41 -19.71
CA ASN A 10 -11.65 -0.41 -19.18
C ASN A 10 -11.64 -0.37 -17.65
N TYR A 11 -11.53 -1.53 -17.01
CA TYR A 11 -11.43 -1.62 -15.55
C TYR A 11 -10.17 -0.95 -15.02
N GLN A 12 -9.01 -1.23 -15.62
CA GLN A 12 -7.74 -0.62 -15.25
C GLN A 12 -7.79 0.91 -15.39
N ALA A 13 -8.30 1.42 -16.53
CA ALA A 13 -8.44 2.86 -16.76
C ALA A 13 -9.32 3.53 -15.70
N ALA A 14 -10.44 2.91 -15.31
CA ALA A 14 -11.31 3.43 -14.26
C ALA A 14 -10.64 3.43 -12.87
N LEU A 15 -9.80 2.44 -12.58
CA LEU A 15 -9.07 2.32 -11.32
C LEU A 15 -7.99 3.41 -11.18
N PHE A 16 -7.22 3.66 -12.24
CA PHE A 16 -6.25 4.76 -12.26
C PHE A 16 -6.92 6.14 -12.23
N ALA A 17 -8.07 6.31 -12.87
CA ALA A 17 -8.84 7.54 -12.80
C ALA A 17 -9.28 7.87 -11.35
N ARG A 18 -9.62 6.86 -10.54
CA ARG A 18 -9.96 7.05 -9.11
C ARG A 18 -8.74 7.50 -8.29
N CYS A 19 -7.56 6.97 -8.58
CA CYS A 19 -6.32 7.42 -7.95
C CYS A 19 -6.01 8.88 -8.32
N ALA A 20 -6.18 9.28 -9.58
CA ALA A 20 -5.97 10.65 -10.04
C ALA A 20 -6.98 11.65 -9.43
N GLN A 21 -8.18 11.18 -9.06
CA GLN A 21 -9.18 11.96 -8.33
C GLN A 21 -8.87 12.11 -6.82
N GLY A 22 -7.75 11.57 -6.33
CA GLY A 22 -7.38 11.58 -4.92
C GLY A 22 -8.10 10.53 -4.08
N ARG A 23 -8.90 9.64 -4.70
CA ARG A 23 -9.54 8.50 -4.02
C ARG A 23 -8.57 7.31 -3.96
N HIS A 24 -7.49 7.48 -3.21
CA HIS A 24 -6.53 6.42 -2.96
C HIS A 24 -7.08 5.42 -1.94
N GLU A 25 -6.98 4.13 -2.27
CA GLU A 25 -7.27 3.05 -1.33
C GLU A 25 -6.05 2.85 -0.43
N ARG A 26 -6.14 3.33 0.82
CA ARG A 26 -5.06 3.20 1.80
C ARG A 26 -4.89 1.74 2.21
N THR A 27 -3.68 1.23 2.05
CA THR A 27 -3.24 -0.05 2.60
C THR A 27 -2.03 0.20 3.49
N THR A 28 -2.13 -0.22 4.74
CA THR A 28 -1.04 -0.14 5.70
C THR A 28 -0.16 -1.37 5.56
N LYS A 29 1.13 -1.20 5.30
CA LYS A 29 2.10 -2.29 5.40
C LYS A 29 3.06 -2.02 6.54
N TYR A 30 3.19 -3.00 7.42
CA TYR A 30 4.20 -2.99 8.48
C TYR A 30 5.48 -3.59 7.91
N GLY A 31 6.61 -2.90 8.01
CA GLY A 31 7.88 -3.50 7.62
C GLY A 31 8.24 -4.64 8.57
N ALA A 32 8.56 -5.80 8.00
CA ALA A 32 8.97 -6.98 8.76
C ALA A 32 10.23 -6.70 9.60
N CYS A 33 11.08 -5.77 9.16
CA CYS A 33 12.28 -5.34 9.90
C CYS A 33 11.93 -4.66 11.24
N GLY A 34 10.92 -3.78 11.25
CA GLY A 34 10.44 -3.13 12.47
C GLY A 34 9.88 -4.12 13.50
N ILE A 35 9.17 -5.15 13.04
CA ILE A 35 8.60 -6.20 13.90
C ILE A 35 9.71 -7.01 14.56
N ILE A 36 10.72 -7.42 13.78
CA ILE A 36 11.86 -8.20 14.29
C ILE A 36 12.67 -7.38 15.29
N ALA A 37 12.92 -6.09 14.99
CA ALA A 37 13.63 -5.18 15.88
C ALA A 37 12.86 -4.93 17.20
N ALA A 38 11.53 -4.83 17.15
CA ALA A 38 10.69 -4.66 18.34
C ALA A 38 10.81 -5.83 19.34
N ILE A 39 10.97 -7.05 18.83
CA ILE A 39 11.10 -8.26 19.66
C ILE A 39 12.51 -8.36 20.26
N LEU A 40 13.54 -8.05 19.49
CA LEU A 40 14.93 -8.21 19.91
C LEU A 40 15.46 -7.05 20.77
N LEU A 41 14.92 -5.84 20.61
CA LEU A 41 15.47 -4.63 21.20
C LEU A 41 14.38 -3.80 21.90
N PHE A 42 13.82 -4.34 22.98
CA PHE A 42 12.94 -3.56 23.87
C PHE A 42 13.78 -2.47 24.60
N PRO A 43 13.41 -1.17 24.62
CA PRO A 43 12.20 -0.48 24.11
C PRO A 43 12.37 0.26 22.76
N ILE A 44 13.59 0.31 22.22
CA ILE A 44 13.94 1.10 21.03
C ILE A 44 13.25 0.55 19.77
N GLY A 45 13.13 -0.77 19.66
CA GLY A 45 12.49 -1.43 18.53
C GLY A 45 10.98 -1.13 18.43
N LEU A 46 10.32 -0.83 19.55
CA LEU A 46 8.91 -0.48 19.55
C LEU A 46 8.66 0.91 18.95
N LEU A 47 9.55 1.88 19.23
CA LEU A 47 9.55 3.19 18.58
C LEU A 47 9.83 3.08 17.06
N CYS A 48 10.75 2.20 16.68
CA CYS A 48 11.07 1.94 15.28
C CYS A 48 9.86 1.36 14.51
N LEU A 49 9.11 0.44 15.13
CA LEU A 49 7.89 -0.13 14.55
C LEU A 49 6.81 0.93 14.28
N PHE A 50 6.65 1.90 15.18
CA PHE A 50 5.69 2.98 14.98
C PHE A 50 6.10 3.94 13.86
N LEU A 51 7.39 4.16 13.67
CA LEU A 51 7.93 5.01 12.59
C LEU A 51 7.88 4.31 11.22
N ASP A 52 7.99 2.98 11.20
CA ASP A 52 8.00 2.14 10.00
C ASP A 52 6.58 1.75 9.52
N THR A 53 5.60 2.62 9.79
CA THR A 53 4.24 2.46 9.28
C THR A 53 4.10 3.32 8.04
N GLU A 54 4.13 2.71 6.85
CA GLU A 54 3.93 3.42 5.60
C GLU A 54 2.53 3.14 5.04
N ASP A 55 1.74 4.21 4.94
CA ASP A 55 0.48 4.20 4.21
C ASP A 55 0.75 4.25 2.71
N ARG A 56 0.33 3.21 1.99
CA ARG A 56 0.50 3.13 0.54
C ARG A 56 -0.84 2.98 -0.15
N CYS A 57 -0.90 3.43 -1.39
CA CYS A 57 -2.04 3.21 -2.26
C CYS A 57 -2.04 1.77 -2.77
N ALA A 58 -3.10 0.99 -2.54
CA ALA A 58 -3.19 -0.41 -2.97
C ALA A 58 -3.15 -0.57 -4.51
N VAL A 59 -3.61 0.46 -5.23
CA VAL A 59 -3.74 0.48 -6.69
C VAL A 59 -2.49 1.05 -7.36
N CYS A 60 -2.08 2.23 -6.91
CA CYS A 60 -1.06 3.05 -7.55
C CYS A 60 0.32 2.94 -6.90
N GLY A 61 0.41 2.35 -5.70
CA GLY A 61 1.67 2.08 -5.01
C GLY A 61 2.38 3.31 -4.42
N THR A 62 1.85 4.52 -4.64
CA THR A 62 2.40 5.75 -4.06
C THR A 62 2.21 5.76 -2.53
N VAL A 63 3.23 6.25 -1.83
CA VAL A 63 3.13 6.59 -0.40
C VAL A 63 2.20 7.79 -0.24
N LEU A 64 1.28 7.72 0.73
CA LEU A 64 0.28 8.75 1.03
C LEU A 64 0.67 9.64 2.21
#